data_AF-A0A356PBP1-F1
#
_entry.id   AF-A0A356PBP1-F1
#
_cell.length_a   1.000
_cell.length_b   1.000
_cell.length_c   1.000
_cell.angle_alpha   90.00
_cell.angle_beta   90.00
_cell.angle_gamma   90.00
#
_symmetry.space_group_name_H-M   'P 1'
#
loop_
_entity.id
_entity.type
_entity.pdbx_description
1 polymer ?
#
loop_
_entity_poly.entity_id
_entity_poly.type
_entity_poly.pdbx_seq_one_letter_code
_entity_poly.pdbx_strand_id
1 'polypeptide(L)' 'MNCENIKRLCNKYTNLSQADVEILEAMALQMPYTAELTGTDIFIDAPLKDSVDAVVLAWASPKNRSLYSHS' A
#
# COMPACT_ATOMS: atom_id res chain seq x y z
N MET A 1 8.36 4.33 1.54
CA MET A 1 7.00 4.89 1.39
C MET A 1 6.93 6.12 2.28
N ASN A 2 6.54 7.30 1.77
CA ASN A 2 6.34 8.47 2.64
C ASN A 2 4.85 8.53 3.01
N CYS A 3 4.50 8.48 4.30
CA CYS A 3 3.12 8.46 4.79
C CYS A 3 2.33 9.70 4.33
N GLU A 4 3.00 10.85 4.12
CA GLU A 4 2.37 12.06 3.59
C GLU A 4 1.65 11.86 2.25
N ASN A 5 2.08 10.87 1.44
CA ASN A 5 1.42 10.58 0.17
C ASN A 5 0.09 9.83 0.36
N ILE A 6 -0.04 8.96 1.36
CA ILE A 6 -1.27 8.16 1.57
C ILE A 6 -2.40 9.08 2.00
N LYS A 7 -2.17 9.90 3.03
CA LYS A 7 -3.15 10.88 3.52
C LYS A 7 -3.64 11.81 2.41
N ARG A 8 -2.72 12.30 1.58
CA ARG A 8 -3.07 13.18 0.45
C ARG A 8 -3.95 12.48 -0.57
N LEU A 9 -3.65 11.22 -0.91
CA LEU A 9 -4.42 10.45 -1.88
C LEU A 9 -5.81 10.11 -1.33
N CYS A 10 -5.92 9.66 -0.08
CA CYS A 10 -7.20 9.37 0.56
C CYS A 10 -8.10 10.62 0.57
N ASN A 11 -7.62 11.75 1.07
CA ASN A 11 -8.41 12.98 1.15
C ASN A 11 -8.90 13.46 -0.23
N LYS A 12 -8.07 13.28 -1.27
CA LYS A 12 -8.39 13.71 -2.62
C LYS A 12 -9.40 12.79 -3.29
N TYR A 13 -9.18 11.48 -3.20
CA TYR A 13 -9.79 10.51 -4.10
C TYR A 13 -10.79 9.54 -3.45
N THR A 14 -10.81 9.41 -2.13
CA THR A 14 -11.65 8.44 -1.42
C THR A 14 -12.57 9.13 -0.40
N ASN A 15 -13.52 8.37 0.17
CA ASN A 15 -14.39 8.82 1.26
C ASN A 15 -13.95 8.25 2.62
N LEU A 16 -12.68 7.85 2.75
CA LEU A 16 -12.15 7.27 3.98
C LEU A 16 -12.05 8.32 5.09
N SER A 17 -12.37 7.90 6.33
CA SER A 17 -12.26 8.79 7.48
C SER A 17 -10.79 8.98 7.88
N GLN A 18 -10.50 10.01 8.67
CA GLN A 18 -9.15 10.22 9.20
C GLN A 18 -8.65 9.01 10.02
N ALA A 19 -9.54 8.32 10.74
CA ALA A 19 -9.20 7.10 11.48
C ALA A 19 -8.82 5.95 10.54
N ASP A 20 -9.54 5.79 9.42
CA ASP A 20 -9.19 4.79 8.40
C ASP A 20 -7.83 5.11 7.77
N VAL A 21 -7.56 6.39 7.48
CA VAL A 21 -6.26 6.83 6.94
C VAL A 21 -5.12 6.46 7.88
N GLU A 22 -5.29 6.64 9.19
CA GLU A 22 -4.26 6.28 10.18
C GLU A 22 -3.98 4.78 10.23
N ILE A 23 -5.02 3.94 10.09
CA ILE A 23 -4.86 2.49 9.97
C ILE A 23 -4.06 2.14 8.72
N LEU A 24 -4.41 2.75 7.58
CA LEU A 24 -3.73 2.49 6.30
C LEU A 24 -2.27 2.95 6.34
N GLU A 25 -1.96 4.08 6.98
CA GLU A 25 -0.59 4.54 7.21
C GLU A 25 0.19 3.53 8.06
N ALA A 26 -0.40 3.01 9.14
CA ALA A 26 0.23 1.99 9.99
C ALA A 26 0.47 0.66 9.25
N MET A 27 -0.45 0.25 8.36
CA MET A 27 -0.28 -0.92 7.49
C MET A 27 0.81 -0.69 6.45
N ALA A 28 0.85 0.50 5.85
CA ALA A 28 1.84 0.85 4.83
C ALA A 28 3.28 0.82 5.32
N LEU A 29 3.50 1.11 6.61
CA LEU A 29 4.81 0.99 7.25
C LEU A 29 5.32 -0.47 7.30
N GLN A 30 4.41 -1.44 7.32
CA GLN A 30 4.75 -2.87 7.40
C GLN A 30 4.90 -3.52 6.02
N MET A 31 4.31 -2.92 4.98
CA MET A 31 4.30 -3.44 3.61
C MET A 31 5.67 -3.86 3.06
N PRO A 32 6.79 -3.12 3.27
CA PRO A 32 8.09 -3.56 2.78
C PRO A 32 8.49 -4.93 3.34
N TYR A 33 8.29 -5.17 4.63
CA TYR A 33 8.62 -6.47 5.25
C TYR A 33 7.72 -7.57 4.72
N THR A 34 6.42 -7.30 4.57
CA THR A 34 5.48 -8.27 4.01
C THR A 34 5.82 -8.62 2.57
N ALA A 35 6.22 -7.65 1.75
CA ALA A 35 6.63 -7.88 0.36
C ALA A 35 7.88 -8.77 0.29
N GLU A 36 8.89 -8.50 1.14
CA GLU A 36 10.10 -9.33 1.24
C GLU A 36 9.79 -10.76 1.71
N LEU A 37 9.00 -10.92 2.78
CA LEU A 37 8.68 -12.23 3.35
C LEU A 37 7.84 -13.11 2.41
N THR A 38 6.92 -12.49 1.67
CA THR A 38 6.09 -13.22 0.70
C THR A 38 6.79 -13.40 -0.64
N GLY A 39 7.86 -12.65 -0.91
CA GLY A 39 8.51 -12.62 -2.21
C GLY A 39 7.61 -12.09 -3.33
N THR A 40 6.60 -11.27 -3.00
CA THR A 40 5.60 -10.78 -3.96
C THR A 40 5.37 -9.27 -3.82
N ASP A 41 4.93 -8.64 -4.92
CA ASP A 41 4.51 -7.25 -4.92
C ASP A 41 3.20 -7.08 -4.16
N ILE A 42 3.14 -6.08 -3.27
CA ILE A 42 1.97 -5.79 -2.45
C ILE A 42 1.60 -4.33 -2.62
N PHE A 43 0.31 -4.05 -2.76
CA PHE A 43 -0.23 -2.71 -2.79
C PHE A 43 -1.49 -2.62 -1.94
N ILE A 44 -1.81 -1.40 -1.51
CA ILE A 44 -3.07 -1.06 -0.86
C ILE A 44 -3.83 -0.19 -1.85
N ASP A 45 -5.02 -0.61 -2.24
CA ASP A 45 -5.97 0.16 -3.01
C ASP A 45 -7.20 0.54 -2.17
N ALA A 46 -7.90 1.56 -2.63
CA ALA A 46 -9.17 1.98 -2.04
C ALA A 46 -10.12 2.47 -3.14
N PRO A 47 -11.44 2.22 -2.98
CA PRO A 47 -12.42 2.73 -3.92
C PRO A 47 -12.42 4.26 -3.97
N LEU A 48 -12.59 4.80 -5.17
CA LEU A 48 -12.82 6.22 -5.38
C LEU A 48 -14.15 6.66 -4.76
N LYS A 49 -14.37 7.98 -4.67
CA LYS A 49 -15.60 8.55 -4.13
C LYS A 49 -16.88 8.08 -4.84
N ASP A 50 -16.79 7.77 -6.13
CA ASP A 50 -17.89 7.24 -6.93
C ASP A 50 -18.04 5.71 -6.86
N SER A 51 -17.11 5.03 -6.18
CA SER A 51 -17.06 3.56 -6.03
C SER A 51 -17.00 2.77 -7.34
N VAL A 52 -16.65 3.41 -8.46
CA VAL A 52 -16.53 2.74 -9.77
C VAL A 52 -15.11 2.22 -9.98
N ASP A 53 -14.13 3.08 -9.68
CA ASP A 53 -12.71 2.78 -9.82
C ASP A 53 -12.02 2.73 -8.44
N ALA A 54 -10.76 2.30 -8.44
CA ALA A 54 -9.90 2.30 -7.25
C ALA A 54 -8.59 3.06 -7.50
N VAL A 55 -8.03 3.61 -6.43
CA VAL A 55 -6.72 4.27 -6.45
C VAL A 55 -5.71 3.47 -5.63
N VAL A 56 -4.52 3.27 -6.17
CA VAL A 56 -3.39 2.70 -5.41
C VAL A 56 -2.85 3.75 -4.47
N LEU A 57 -2.97 3.50 -3.16
CA LEU A 57 -2.54 4.39 -2.10
C LEU A 57 -1.07 4.16 -1.71
N ALA A 58 -0.64 2.91 -1.81
CA ALA A 58 0.66 2.46 -1.36
C ALA A 58 1.10 1.23 -2.15
N TRP A 59 2.42 1.09 -2.38
CA TRP A 59 3.01 -0.03 -3.08
C TRP A 59 4.39 -0.37 -2.50
N ALA A 60 4.66 -1.67 -2.39
CA ALA A 60 5.94 -2.23 -2.01
C ALA A 60 6.24 -3.47 -2.85
N SER A 61 7.50 -3.61 -3.25
CA SER A 61 8.02 -4.77 -3.97
C SER A 61 9.17 -5.41 -3.20
N PRO A 62 9.38 -6.74 -3.31
CA PRO A 62 10.52 -7.41 -2.71
C PRO A 62 11.78 -6.93 -3.43
N LYS A 63 12.75 -6.44 -2.67
CA LYS A 63 14.04 -5.99 -3.19
C LYS A 63 15.05 -7.11 -3.20
N ASN A 64 14.98 -8.03 -2.24
CA ASN A 64 15.89 -9.17 -2.19
C ASN A 64 15.28 -10.33 -2.98
N ARG A 65 15.84 -10.59 -4.16
CA ARG A 65 15.66 -11.88 -4.80
C ARG A 65 16.47 -12.92 -4.03
N SER A 66 15.89 -14.08 -3.77
CA SER A 66 16.63 -15.21 -3.21
C SER A 66 17.92 -15.43 -4.00
N LEU A 67 19.06 -15.49 -3.31
CA LEU A 67 20.33 -15.91 -3.91
C LEU A 67 20.32 -17.40 -4.30
N TYR A 68 19.37 -18.16 -3.76
CA TYR A 68 19.08 -19.52 -4.18
C TYR A 68 18.01 -19.47 -5.27
N SER A 69 18.45 -19.58 -6.53
CA SER A 69 17.57 -19.84 -7.65
C SER A 69 17.07 -21.29 -7.56
N HIS A 70 15.75 -21.48 -7.51
CA HIS A 70 15.18 -22.77 -7.87
C HIS A 70 15.52 -23.02 -9.35
N SER A 71 16.42 -23.98 -9.59
CA SER A 71 16.73 -24.54 -10.91
C SER A 71 15.73 -25.64 -11.25
#